data_AF-A0AAV8ZVJ2-F1
#
_entry.id   AF-A0AAV8ZVJ2-F1
#
_cell.length_a   1.000
_cell.length_b   1.000
_cell.length_c   1.000
_cell.angle_alpha   90.00
_cell.angle_beta   90.00
_cell.angle_gamma   90.00
#
_symmetry.space_group_name_H-M   'P 1'
#
loop_
_entity.id
_entity.type
_entity.pdbx_description
1 polymer ?
#
loop_
_entity_poly.entity_id
_entity_poly.type
_entity_poly.pdbx_seq_one_letter_code
_entity_poly.pdbx_strand_id
1 'polypeptide(L)'
;MYWSIRVDLSLEILQFIARWRPYNILWRNEKTQRELLNSCLTEFETSLRKHEELNERLTTEPDIFVIANCLAVSTEKLKFGLVTEIKSCTHRYVTEYFLKSSKISKQSFAEI
;
A
#
# COMPACT_ATOMS: atom_id res chain seq x y z
N MET A 1 -16.38 -32.36 17.49
CA MET A 1 -17.08 -31.10 17.17
C MET A 1 -16.27 -29.86 17.54
N TYR A 2 -15.84 -29.67 18.79
CA TYR A 2 -15.02 -28.51 19.21
C TYR A 2 -13.69 -28.32 18.45
N TRP A 3 -13.03 -29.40 18.03
CA TRP A 3 -11.78 -29.32 17.26
C TRP A 3 -12.00 -28.82 15.83
N SER A 4 -13.16 -29.11 15.21
CA SER A 4 -13.49 -28.63 13.85
C SER A 4 -13.67 -27.11 13.86
N ILE A 5 -14.54 -26.61 14.75
CA ILE A 5 -14.85 -25.18 14.88
C ILE A 5 -13.59 -24.34 15.14
N ARG A 6 -12.65 -24.88 15.93
CA ARG A 6 -11.39 -24.18 16.25
C ARG A 6 -10.44 -24.09 15.05
N VAL A 7 -10.43 -25.10 14.17
CA VAL A 7 -9.65 -25.10 12.92
C VAL A 7 -10.26 -24.13 11.91
N ASP A 8 -11.59 -24.13 11.77
CA ASP A 8 -12.32 -23.26 10.84
C ASP A 8 -12.11 -21.77 11.19
N LEU A 9 -12.26 -21.40 12.46
CA LEU A 9 -11.97 -20.05 12.97
C LEU A 9 -10.52 -19.59 12.69
N SER A 10 -9.55 -20.46 12.97
CA SER A 10 -8.14 -20.12 12.79
C SER A 10 -7.81 -19.85 11.32
N LEU A 11 -8.41 -20.64 10.42
CA LEU A 11 -8.19 -20.52 8.98
C LEU A 11 -8.83 -19.25 8.41
N GLU A 12 -10.07 -18.93 8.80
CA GLU A 12 -10.74 -17.71 8.36
C GLU A 12 -10.03 -16.44 8.87
N ILE A 13 -9.53 -16.45 10.12
CA ILE A 13 -8.72 -15.34 10.65
C ILE A 13 -7.42 -15.17 9.85
N LEU A 14 -6.74 -16.27 9.53
CA LEU A 14 -5.51 -16.22 8.73
C LEU A 14 -5.78 -15.68 7.31
N GLN A 15 -6.89 -16.08 6.70
CA GLN A 15 -7.33 -15.55 5.41
C GLN A 15 -7.67 -14.05 5.51
N PHE A 16 -8.35 -13.63 6.56
CA PHE A 16 -8.63 -12.21 6.82
C PHE A 16 -7.32 -11.40 6.93
N ILE A 17 -6.36 -11.87 7.75
CA ILE A 17 -5.05 -11.20 7.90
C ILE A 17 -4.28 -11.18 6.56
N ALA A 18 -4.35 -12.26 5.78
CA ALA A 18 -3.67 -12.35 4.49
C ALA A 18 -4.12 -11.27 3.49
N ARG A 19 -5.38 -10.83 3.54
CA ARG A 19 -5.89 -9.72 2.71
C ARG A 19 -5.19 -8.40 2.96
N TRP A 20 -4.74 -8.16 4.19
CA TRP A 20 -4.10 -6.91 4.60
C TRP A 20 -2.57 -6.93 4.43
N ARG A 21 -1.96 -8.10 4.22
CA ARG A 21 -0.50 -8.23 4.02
C ARG A 21 0.09 -7.38 2.89
N PRO A 22 -0.56 -7.21 1.72
CA PRO A 22 -0.01 -6.38 0.63
C PRO A 22 0.24 -4.93 1.03
N TYR A 23 -0.52 -4.41 2.01
CA TYR A 23 -0.40 -3.04 2.50
C TYR A 23 0.80 -2.83 3.44
N ASN A 24 1.48 -3.90 3.89
CA ASN A 24 2.70 -3.79 4.70
C ASN A 24 3.80 -2.97 4.00
N ILE A 25 3.77 -2.91 2.67
CA ILE A 25 4.72 -2.11 1.90
C ILE A 25 4.60 -0.62 2.21
N LEU A 26 3.42 -0.15 2.62
CA LEU A 26 3.19 1.26 2.96
C LEU A 26 3.94 1.62 4.25
N TRP A 27 3.87 0.71 5.22
CA TRP A 27 4.60 0.84 6.50
C TRP A 27 6.10 0.63 6.36
N ARG A 28 6.52 -0.26 5.45
CA ARG A 28 7.93 -0.57 5.18
C ARG A 28 8.56 0.32 4.11
N ASN A 29 7.84 1.29 3.55
CA ASN A 29 8.36 2.20 2.52
C ASN A 29 9.29 3.25 3.15
N GLU A 30 10.26 2.80 3.94
CA GLU A 30 11.37 3.54 4.51
C GLU A 30 12.46 3.78 3.47
N LYS A 31 12.14 3.91 2.17
CA LYS A 31 13.13 4.48 1.25
C LYS A 31 13.44 5.88 1.77
N THR A 32 14.63 6.03 2.32
CA THR A 32 15.17 7.32 2.72
C THR A 32 15.22 8.22 1.49
N GLN A 33 15.21 9.55 1.69
CA GLN A 33 15.32 10.49 0.58
C GLN A 33 16.52 10.17 -0.33
N ARG A 34 17.62 9.67 0.25
CA ARG A 34 18.83 9.25 -0.49
C ARG A 34 18.60 8.03 -1.38
N GLU A 35 17.82 7.05 -0.93
CA GLU A 35 17.45 5.87 -1.73
C GLU A 35 16.46 6.21 -2.84
N LEU A 36 15.54 7.15 -2.57
CA LEU A 36 14.65 7.69 -3.61
C LEU A 36 15.45 8.40 -4.70
N LEU A 37 16.43 9.24 -4.33
CA LEU A 37 17.30 9.92 -5.29
C LEU A 37 18.08 8.95 -6.19
N ASN A 38 18.45 7.77 -5.68
CA ASN A 38 19.15 6.73 -6.43
C ASN A 38 18.22 5.88 -7.32
N SER A 39 16.90 5.88 -7.07
CA SER A 39 15.93 5.05 -7.80
C SER A 39 15.65 5.59 -9.21
N CYS A 40 15.53 4.76 -10.24
CA CYS A 40 15.22 5.21 -11.61
C CYS A 40 13.77 5.70 -11.77
N LEU A 41 13.48 6.54 -12.78
CA LEU A 41 12.12 7.06 -13.04
C LEU A 41 11.08 5.93 -13.22
N THR A 42 11.46 4.84 -13.88
CA THR A 42 10.64 3.65 -14.08
C THR A 42 10.28 2.94 -12.75
N GLU A 43 11.16 2.99 -11.76
CA GLU A 43 10.87 2.46 -10.42
C GLU A 43 9.81 3.32 -9.71
N PHE A 44 9.90 4.65 -9.84
CA PHE A 44 8.89 5.55 -9.31
C PHE A 44 7.52 5.29 -9.93
N GLU A 45 7.44 5.18 -11.26
CA GLU A 45 6.19 4.88 -11.98
C GLU A 45 5.59 3.53 -11.53
N THR A 46 6.43 2.51 -11.35
CA THR A 46 6.01 1.20 -10.87
C THR A 46 5.46 1.27 -9.45
N SER A 47 6.12 2.01 -8.55
CA SER A 47 5.63 2.24 -7.19
C SER A 47 4.32 3.02 -7.16
N LEU A 48 4.18 4.06 -7.98
CA LEU A 48 2.95 4.85 -8.06
C LEU A 48 1.77 4.01 -8.56
N ARG A 49 1.96 3.21 -9.61
CA ARG A 49 0.94 2.28 -10.10
C ARG A 49 0.51 1.28 -9.03
N LYS A 50 1.47 0.77 -8.24
CA LYS A 50 1.17 -0.14 -7.14
C LYS A 50 0.37 0.53 -6.02
N HIS A 51 0.63 1.81 -5.72
CA HIS A 51 -0.16 2.56 -4.75
C HIS A 51 -1.61 2.76 -5.22
N GLU A 52 -1.79 3.06 -6.51
CA GLU A 52 -3.12 3.16 -7.13
C GLU A 52 -3.88 1.84 -7.05
N GLU A 53 -3.24 0.72 -7.43
CA GLU A 53 -3.82 -0.62 -7.32
C GLU A 53 -4.23 -0.97 -5.88
N LEU A 54 -3.40 -0.64 -4.89
CA LEU A 54 -3.75 -0.84 -3.48
C LEU A 54 -4.93 0.03 -3.05
N ASN A 55 -5.03 1.26 -3.55
CA ASN A 55 -6.15 2.14 -3.24
C ASN A 55 -7.46 1.62 -3.84
N GLU A 56 -7.45 1.17 -5.09
CA GLU A 56 -8.61 0.57 -5.75
C GLU A 56 -9.05 -0.73 -5.05
N ARG A 57 -8.11 -1.60 -4.67
CA ARG A 57 -8.46 -2.79 -3.90
C ARG A 57 -9.12 -2.41 -2.58
N LEU A 58 -8.58 -1.40 -1.88
CA LEU A 58 -9.09 -0.96 -0.58
C LEU A 58 -10.51 -0.39 -0.65
N THR A 59 -10.88 0.29 -1.74
CA THR A 59 -12.25 0.80 -1.93
C THR A 59 -13.26 -0.32 -2.15
N THR A 60 -12.83 -1.47 -2.69
CA THR A 60 -13.69 -2.65 -2.89
C THR A 60 -13.86 -3.54 -1.65
N GLU A 61 -12.99 -3.42 -0.64
CA GLU A 61 -13.10 -4.23 0.58
C GLU A 61 -14.29 -3.77 1.44
N PRO A 62 -15.07 -4.69 2.03
CA PRO A 62 -16.20 -4.34 2.89
C PRO A 62 -15.74 -3.74 4.22
N ASP A 63 -16.61 -2.94 4.82
CA ASP A 63 -16.37 -2.25 6.10
C ASP A 63 -16.57 -3.15 7.32
N ILE A 64 -17.29 -4.26 7.16
CA ILE A 64 -17.57 -5.24 8.20
C ILE A 64 -17.34 -6.64 7.64
N PHE A 65 -16.56 -7.44 8.36
CA PHE A 65 -16.32 -8.85 8.08
C PHE A 65 -16.92 -9.72 9.17
N VAL A 66 -17.65 -10.76 8.78
CA VAL A 66 -18.15 -11.78 9.72
C VAL A 66 -17.30 -13.04 9.55
N ILE A 67 -16.61 -13.44 10.61
CA ILE A 67 -15.73 -14.61 10.69
C ILE A 67 -16.45 -15.71 11.46
N ALA A 68 -16.51 -16.91 10.88
CA ALA A 68 -17.15 -18.12 11.39
C ALA A 68 -18.58 -17.91 11.94
N ASN A 69 -19.29 -16.92 11.39
CA ASN A 69 -20.62 -16.48 11.81
C ASN A 69 -20.75 -16.12 13.31
N CYS A 70 -19.63 -15.86 14.00
CA CYS A 70 -19.61 -15.58 15.43
C CYS A 70 -18.78 -14.36 15.82
N LEU A 71 -17.99 -13.81 14.89
CA LEU A 71 -17.13 -12.65 15.13
C LEU A 71 -17.32 -11.62 14.03
N ALA A 72 -17.82 -10.43 14.37
CA ALA A 72 -17.87 -9.30 13.45
C ALA A 72 -16.66 -8.38 13.68
N VAL A 73 -15.95 -8.04 12.62
CA VAL A 73 -14.76 -7.18 12.63
C VAL A 73 -15.05 -5.96 11.76
N SER A 74 -15.03 -4.76 12.35
CA SER A 74 -15.05 -3.50 11.58
C SER A 74 -13.65 -3.18 11.07
N THR A 75 -13.56 -2.90 9.78
CA THR A 75 -12.32 -2.55 9.07
C THR A 75 -12.29 -1.07 8.70
N GLU A 76 -13.31 -0.29 9.03
CA GLU A 76 -13.43 1.13 8.67
C GLU A 76 -12.20 1.94 9.10
N LYS A 77 -11.76 1.77 10.35
CA LYS A 77 -10.59 2.48 10.88
C LYS A 77 -9.29 2.04 10.21
N LEU A 78 -9.18 0.74 9.90
CA LEU A 78 -8.03 0.20 9.18
C LEU A 78 -7.97 0.76 7.75
N LYS A 79 -9.11 0.73 7.03
CA LYS A 79 -9.25 1.30 5.69
C LYS A 79 -8.89 2.79 5.69
N PHE A 80 -9.42 3.56 6.64
CA PHE A 80 -9.11 4.98 6.75
C PHE A 80 -7.60 5.23 6.96
N GLY A 81 -6.97 4.48 7.86
CA GLY A 81 -5.52 4.55 8.08
C GLY A 81 -4.72 4.22 6.83
N LEU A 82 -5.08 3.14 6.14
CA LEU A 82 -4.42 2.70 4.91
C LEU A 82 -4.59 3.71 3.76
N VAL A 83 -5.78 4.27 3.55
CA VAL A 83 -6.01 5.32 2.54
C VAL A 83 -5.13 6.53 2.82
N THR A 84 -5.04 6.94 4.08
CA THR A 84 -4.23 8.09 4.49
C THR A 84 -2.75 7.82 4.20
N GLU A 85 -2.26 6.63 4.54
CA GLU A 85 -0.87 6.26 4.30
C GLU A 85 -0.54 6.14 2.80
N ILE A 86 -1.45 5.57 2.00
CA ILE A 86 -1.31 5.49 0.53
C ILE A 86 -1.17 6.90 -0.04
N LYS A 87 -2.01 7.85 0.37
CA LYS A 87 -1.96 9.24 -0.09
C LYS A 87 -0.65 9.92 0.29
N SER A 88 -0.22 9.79 1.55
CA SER A 88 1.06 10.34 2.03
C SER A 88 2.25 9.77 1.26
N CYS A 89 2.30 8.44 1.09
CA CYS A 89 3.37 7.78 0.32
C CYS A 89 3.37 8.22 -1.14
N THR A 90 2.20 8.30 -1.78
CA THR A 90 2.06 8.74 -3.18
C THR A 90 2.54 10.17 -3.35
N HIS A 91 2.11 11.10 -2.48
CA HIS A 91 2.55 12.49 -2.53
C HIS A 91 4.09 12.62 -2.44
N ARG A 92 4.71 11.86 -1.53
CA ARG A 92 6.18 11.83 -1.40
C ARG A 92 6.87 11.34 -2.67
N TYR A 93 6.41 10.22 -3.25
CA TYR A 93 6.98 9.66 -4.48
C TYR A 93 6.79 10.60 -5.68
N VAL A 94 5.61 11.19 -5.82
CA VAL A 94 5.31 12.16 -6.89
C VAL A 94 6.21 13.40 -6.80
N THR A 95 6.39 13.94 -5.59
CA THR A 95 7.26 15.10 -5.37
C THR A 95 8.70 14.83 -5.82
N GLU A 96 9.27 13.70 -5.38
CA GLU A 96 10.63 13.31 -5.74
C GLU A 96 10.77 12.97 -7.24
N TYR A 97 9.76 12.32 -7.84
CA TYR A 97 9.71 12.06 -9.28
C TYR A 97 9.77 13.35 -10.11
N PHE A 98 8.95 14.35 -9.77
CA PHE A 98 8.95 15.64 -10.46
C PHE A 98 10.28 16.38 -10.30
N LEU A 99 10.86 16.40 -9.10
CA LEU A 99 12.18 17.00 -8.86
C LEU A 99 13.26 16.33 -9.70
N LYS A 100 13.25 14.99 -9.79
CA LYS A 100 14.22 14.23 -10.58
C LYS A 100 14.04 14.45 -12.08
N SER A 101 12.80 14.42 -12.57
CA SER A 101 12.47 14.70 -13.98
C SER A 101 12.91 16.12 -14.39
N SER A 102 12.67 17.12 -13.54
CA SER A 102 13.09 18.50 -13.79
C SER A 102 14.62 18.65 -13.87
N LYS A 103 15.36 17.96 -13.00
CA LYS A 103 16.84 17.97 -13.04
C LYS A 103 17.39 17.34 -14.32
N ILE A 104 16.85 16.18 -14.73
CA ILE A 104 17.24 15.49 -15.96
C ILE A 104 17.00 16.40 -17.18
N SER A 105 15.82 17.01 -17.25
CA SER A 105 15.47 17.96 -18.31
C SER A 105 16.48 19.11 -18.40
N LYS A 106 16.82 19.76 -17.27
CA LYS A 106 17.80 20.86 -17.25
C LYS A 106 19.21 20.42 -17.65
N GLN A 107 19.62 19.21 -17.29
CA GLN A 107 20.94 18.67 -17.62
C GLN A 107 21.07 18.42 -19.13
N SER A 108 20.04 17.86 -19.77
CA SER A 108 20.03 17.67 -21.22
C SER A 108 20.05 18.97 -22.03
N PHE A 109 19.58 20.09 -21.47
CA PHE A 109 19.68 21.42 -22.10
C PHE A 109 21.04 22.10 -21.88
N ALA A 110 21.83 21.68 -20.90
CA ALA A 110 23.15 22.26 -20.62
C ALA A 110 24.28 21.60 -21.43
N GLU A 111 24.01 20.46 -22.06
CA GLU A 111 24.95 19.70 -22.90
C GLU A 111 24.77 19.97 -24.41
N ILE A 112 23.91 20.92 -24.79
CA ILE A 112 23.68 21.42 -26.15
C ILE A 112 24.21 22.86 -26.23
#